data_AF-A0A6U3RGY4-F1
#
_entry.id   AF-A0A6U3RGY4-F1
#
_cell.length_a   1.000
_cell.length_b   1.000
_cell.length_c   1.000
_cell.angle_alpha   90.00
_cell.angle_beta   90.00
_cell.angle_gamma   90.00
#
_symmetry.space_group_name_H-M   'P 1'
#
loop_
_entity.id
_entity.type
_entity.pdbx_description
1 polymer ?
#
loop_
_entity_poly.entity_id
_entity_poly.type
_entity_poly.pdbx_seq_one_letter_code
_entity_poly.pdbx_strand_id
1 'polypeptide(L)'
;MQKADGHRIVETTVNASVRIADCTRWEEIKDCVNYHVQMAALAEAPTEFRLLNKSGGVAQEFSVAVSGPAYIQQDVKNATNIMRKARPGGVTPLTRHIKEIHKKVSSMAPQLNAEGKRVAIIIATDGLPTDERGQGGTHVRNEFVQSLRSLEGLPVWVVIRLCTDEDSVVEFYDALDQQLEISLELLDDFIGEAKEIYAQNTWLNYALPLHRLREMGFHDRIFDLLDERAFTKSEVRDFCYMLFGEEHFDGVPDPVVDWAGFVEFITELLKKEKPKWNPMFRRRTPWIDVKKLNQKYGGLKRDKSARASVRVGGNNSSVCEFCNIM
;
A
#
# COMPACT_ATOMS: atom_id res chain seq x y z
N MET A 1 -3.61 9.24 -20.74
CA MET A 1 -2.31 9.39 -20.06
C MET A 1 -1.64 10.77 -20.21
N GLN A 2 -2.13 11.68 -21.06
CA GLN A 2 -1.46 12.98 -21.34
C GLN A 2 -1.97 14.16 -20.49
N LYS A 3 -3.10 13.99 -19.78
CA LYS A 3 -3.64 15.01 -18.87
C LYS A 3 -2.63 15.31 -17.76
N ALA A 4 -2.59 16.58 -17.34
CA ALA A 4 -1.63 17.15 -16.39
C ALA A 4 -2.19 17.25 -14.97
N ASP A 5 -2.86 16.20 -14.54
CA ASP A 5 -3.50 16.01 -13.23
C ASP A 5 -2.79 14.91 -12.39
N GLY A 6 -1.65 14.39 -12.87
CA GLY A 6 -0.84 13.45 -12.11
C GLY A 6 0.08 14.15 -11.12
N HIS A 7 0.56 13.42 -10.13
CA HIS A 7 1.35 13.96 -9.02
C HIS A 7 2.71 13.28 -8.89
N ARG A 8 3.79 14.08 -8.83
CA ARG A 8 5.15 13.58 -8.60
C ARG A 8 5.78 14.15 -7.35
N ILE A 9 6.53 13.29 -6.67
CA ILE A 9 7.29 13.64 -5.48
C ILE A 9 8.70 14.02 -5.91
N VAL A 10 9.04 15.30 -5.77
CA VAL A 10 10.33 15.84 -6.15
C VAL A 10 11.11 16.22 -4.88
N GLU A 11 12.28 15.62 -4.69
CA GLU A 11 13.21 16.08 -3.67
C GLU A 11 13.84 17.39 -4.12
N THR A 12 13.75 18.43 -3.29
CA THR A 12 14.37 19.71 -3.56
C THR A 12 15.74 19.79 -2.90
N THR A 13 16.66 20.52 -3.55
CA THR A 13 18.01 20.76 -3.06
C THR A 13 18.05 21.63 -1.79
N VAL A 14 16.93 22.27 -1.44
CA VAL A 14 16.81 23.10 -0.23
C VAL A 14 16.24 22.24 0.90
N ASN A 15 17.05 22.00 1.93
CA ASN A 15 16.71 21.30 3.18
C ASN A 15 16.20 19.85 3.03
N ALA A 16 16.54 19.14 1.95
CA ALA A 16 15.97 17.82 1.64
C ALA A 16 14.43 17.80 1.73
N SER A 17 13.82 18.97 1.46
CA SER A 17 12.39 19.16 1.51
C SER A 17 11.78 18.57 0.25
N VAL A 18 10.68 17.87 0.43
CA VAL A 18 9.98 17.18 -0.65
C VAL A 18 8.84 18.08 -1.11
N ARG A 19 8.64 18.20 -2.41
CA ARG A 19 7.52 18.93 -2.99
C ARG A 19 6.72 18.02 -3.90
N ILE A 20 5.40 18.15 -3.86
CA ILE A 20 4.52 17.56 -4.86
C ILE A 20 4.49 18.53 -6.05
N ALA A 21 4.83 18.02 -7.22
CA ALA A 21 4.78 18.75 -8.48
C ALA A 21 3.74 18.11 -9.40
N ASP A 22 2.90 18.95 -9.98
CA ASP A 22 1.93 18.52 -10.98
C ASP A 22 2.67 18.03 -12.22
N CYS A 23 2.18 16.95 -12.80
CA CYS A 23 2.79 16.32 -13.97
C CYS A 23 1.71 15.62 -14.80
N THR A 24 2.11 15.00 -15.91
CA THR A 24 1.16 14.15 -16.63
C THR A 24 1.01 12.81 -15.96
N ARG A 25 -0.17 12.18 -16.08
CA ARG A 25 -0.41 10.78 -15.65
C ARG A 25 0.69 9.82 -16.14
N TRP A 26 1.22 10.07 -17.34
CA TRP A 26 2.36 9.31 -17.89
C TRP A 26 3.67 9.51 -17.14
N GLU A 27 4.00 10.74 -16.74
CA GLU A 27 5.20 10.99 -15.92
C GLU A 27 5.11 10.31 -14.56
N GLU A 28 3.93 10.29 -13.96
CA GLU A 28 3.68 9.59 -12.72
C GLU A 28 3.83 8.06 -12.86
N ILE A 29 3.27 7.47 -13.92
CA ILE A 29 3.46 6.05 -14.23
C ILE A 29 4.92 5.71 -14.50
N LYS A 30 5.68 6.57 -15.17
CA LYS A 30 7.11 6.35 -15.36
C LYS A 30 7.85 6.24 -14.04
N ASP A 31 7.54 7.11 -13.07
CA ASP A 31 8.16 7.04 -11.74
C ASP A 31 7.78 5.76 -10.99
N CYS A 32 6.53 5.32 -11.10
CA CYS A 32 6.08 4.03 -10.58
C CYS A 32 6.87 2.87 -11.19
N VAL A 33 6.89 2.76 -12.52
CA VAL A 33 7.58 1.67 -13.22
C VAL A 33 9.07 1.69 -12.90
N ASN A 34 9.71 2.85 -12.86
CA ASN A 34 11.11 2.97 -12.46
C ASN A 34 11.33 2.45 -11.03
N TYR A 35 10.44 2.78 -10.10
CA TYR A 35 10.51 2.26 -8.73
C TYR A 35 10.36 0.73 -8.72
N HIS A 36 9.37 0.18 -9.43
CA HIS A 36 9.14 -1.27 -9.50
C HIS A 36 10.32 -2.01 -10.15
N VAL A 37 10.97 -1.41 -11.16
CA VAL A 37 12.19 -1.93 -11.77
C VAL A 37 13.32 -2.04 -10.74
N GLN A 38 13.51 -1.02 -9.89
CA GLN A 38 14.53 -1.07 -8.83
C GLN A 38 14.16 -2.11 -7.76
N MET A 39 12.89 -2.16 -7.33
CA MET A 39 12.43 -3.13 -6.34
C MET A 39 12.56 -4.57 -6.83
N ALA A 40 12.15 -4.85 -8.07
CA ALA A 40 12.30 -6.16 -8.70
C ALA A 40 13.78 -6.58 -8.78
N ALA A 41 14.67 -5.64 -9.09
CA ALA A 41 16.10 -5.89 -9.10
C ALA A 41 16.67 -6.20 -7.71
N LEU A 42 16.28 -5.43 -6.69
CA LEU A 42 16.74 -5.61 -5.31
C LEU A 42 16.23 -6.90 -4.68
N ALA A 43 14.98 -7.26 -4.96
CA ALA A 43 14.35 -8.49 -4.46
C ALA A 43 14.69 -9.73 -5.31
N GLU A 44 15.43 -9.55 -6.42
CA GLU A 44 15.62 -10.57 -7.46
C GLU A 44 14.30 -11.22 -7.90
N ALA A 45 13.22 -10.43 -7.91
CA ALA A 45 11.86 -10.88 -8.18
C ALA A 45 11.58 -10.81 -9.69
N PRO A 46 11.38 -11.95 -10.39
CA PRO A 46 11.12 -11.96 -11.83
C PRO A 46 9.87 -11.13 -12.16
N THR A 47 10.06 -10.03 -12.86
CA THR A 47 9.00 -9.05 -13.15
C THR A 47 8.99 -8.73 -14.64
N GLU A 48 7.82 -8.81 -15.26
CA GLU A 48 7.61 -8.48 -16.67
C GLU A 48 6.73 -7.25 -16.80
N PHE A 49 7.15 -6.34 -17.67
CA PHE A 49 6.46 -5.10 -17.97
C PHE A 49 5.99 -5.12 -19.41
N ARG A 50 4.75 -4.70 -19.63
CA ARG A 50 4.14 -4.62 -20.95
C ARG A 50 3.41 -3.30 -21.13
N LEU A 51 3.83 -2.53 -22.13
CA LEU A 51 3.06 -1.37 -22.57
C LEU A 51 1.81 -1.84 -23.32
N LEU A 52 0.66 -1.24 -23.04
CA LEU A 52 -0.61 -1.60 -23.71
C LEU A 52 -0.51 -1.45 -25.23
N ASN A 53 0.16 -0.39 -25.68
CA ASN A 53 0.37 -0.06 -27.09
C ASN A 53 1.86 -0.01 -27.43
N LYS A 54 2.18 -0.28 -28.70
CA LYS A 54 3.54 -0.07 -29.22
C LYS A 54 3.84 1.42 -29.23
N SER A 55 4.94 1.81 -28.60
CA SER A 55 5.40 3.20 -28.56
C SER A 55 6.63 3.40 -29.44
N GLY A 56 6.48 4.08 -30.57
CA GLY A 56 7.56 4.84 -31.24
C GLY A 56 8.94 4.18 -31.36
N GLY A 57 9.01 2.88 -31.64
CA GLY A 57 10.27 2.15 -31.87
C GLY A 57 10.97 1.59 -30.63
N VAL A 58 10.37 1.66 -29.44
CA VAL A 58 10.84 0.87 -28.29
C VAL A 58 10.13 -0.48 -28.22
N ALA A 59 10.75 -1.44 -27.53
CA ALA A 59 10.12 -2.72 -27.23
C ALA A 59 8.83 -2.50 -26.43
N GLN A 60 7.78 -3.23 -26.79
CA GLN A 60 6.50 -3.21 -26.07
C GLN A 60 6.61 -3.95 -24.72
N GLU A 61 7.51 -4.92 -24.64
CA GLU A 61 7.74 -5.77 -23.48
C GLU A 61 9.20 -5.68 -23.04
N PHE A 62 9.42 -5.74 -21.73
CA PHE A 62 10.73 -5.81 -21.10
C PHE A 62 10.58 -6.44 -19.71
N SER A 63 11.69 -6.89 -19.12
CA SER A 63 11.65 -7.59 -17.84
C SER A 63 12.86 -7.28 -16.97
N VAL A 64 12.76 -7.63 -15.70
CA VAL A 64 13.83 -7.56 -14.70
C VAL A 64 13.89 -8.87 -13.94
N ALA A 65 15.10 -9.39 -13.72
CA ALA A 65 15.37 -10.60 -12.95
C ALA A 65 14.80 -11.91 -13.53
N VAL A 66 14.24 -11.89 -14.75
CA VAL A 66 13.73 -13.09 -15.43
C VAL A 66 14.86 -13.97 -15.96
N SER A 67 15.95 -13.37 -16.45
CA SER A 67 17.10 -14.10 -17.01
C SER A 67 18.15 -14.50 -15.95
N GLY A 68 17.86 -14.25 -14.68
CA GLY A 68 18.74 -14.56 -13.54
C GLY A 68 19.67 -13.40 -13.12
N PRO A 69 20.38 -13.55 -11.98
CA PRO A 69 21.04 -12.43 -11.30
C PRO A 69 22.10 -11.69 -12.12
N ALA A 70 22.79 -12.41 -13.01
CA ALA A 70 23.84 -11.85 -13.85
C ALA A 70 23.36 -10.75 -14.82
N TYR A 71 22.05 -10.73 -15.14
CA TYR A 71 21.47 -9.79 -16.11
C TYR A 71 20.74 -8.61 -15.46
N ILE A 72 20.52 -8.62 -14.14
CA ILE A 72 19.68 -7.64 -13.44
C ILE A 72 20.13 -6.20 -13.71
N GLN A 73 21.43 -5.90 -13.68
CA GLN A 73 21.91 -4.55 -13.95
C GLN A 73 21.64 -4.10 -15.40
N GLN A 74 21.71 -5.03 -16.35
CA GLN A 74 21.40 -4.75 -17.75
C GLN A 74 19.90 -4.58 -17.96
N ASP A 75 19.08 -5.41 -17.31
CA ASP A 75 17.63 -5.33 -17.31
C ASP A 75 17.16 -3.97 -16.80
N VAL A 76 17.67 -3.52 -15.65
CA VAL A 76 17.35 -2.20 -15.06
C VAL A 76 17.67 -1.07 -16.04
N LYS A 77 18.86 -1.10 -16.65
CA LYS A 77 19.27 -0.08 -17.65
C LYS A 77 18.35 -0.11 -18.87
N ASN A 78 18.01 -1.30 -19.36
CA ASN A 78 17.12 -1.46 -20.51
C ASN A 78 15.71 -0.94 -20.22
N ALA A 79 15.11 -1.37 -19.10
CA ALA A 79 13.79 -0.95 -18.65
C ALA A 79 13.71 0.58 -18.49
N THR A 80 14.68 1.18 -17.79
CA THR A 80 14.76 2.64 -17.60
C THR A 80 14.87 3.37 -18.94
N ASN A 81 15.67 2.84 -19.87
CA ASN A 81 15.83 3.41 -21.22
C ASN A 81 14.55 3.32 -22.06
N ILE A 82 13.83 2.21 -21.97
CA ILE A 82 12.54 2.01 -22.65
C ILE A 82 11.53 3.02 -22.11
N MET A 83 11.32 3.09 -20.80
CA MET A 83 10.35 3.99 -20.19
C MET A 83 10.67 5.46 -20.44
N ARG A 84 11.95 5.84 -20.49
CA ARG A 84 12.37 7.20 -20.84
C ARG A 84 11.98 7.60 -22.28
N LYS A 85 12.05 6.66 -23.22
CA LYS A 85 11.78 6.91 -24.65
C LYS A 85 10.32 6.67 -25.03
N ALA A 86 9.61 5.84 -24.26
CA ALA A 86 8.23 5.52 -24.49
C ALA A 86 7.33 6.76 -24.35
N ARG A 87 6.30 6.82 -25.19
CA ARG A 87 5.29 7.88 -25.23
C ARG A 87 3.91 7.26 -25.10
N PRO A 88 3.00 7.89 -24.34
CA PRO A 88 1.64 7.40 -24.22
C PRO A 88 0.88 7.65 -25.53
N GLY A 89 0.06 6.69 -25.93
CA GLY A 89 -0.83 6.80 -27.08
C GLY A 89 -1.46 5.45 -27.41
N GLY A 90 -2.37 5.45 -28.39
CA GLY A 90 -3.09 4.26 -28.83
C GLY A 90 -4.42 4.06 -28.12
N VAL A 91 -4.87 2.81 -28.09
CA VAL A 91 -6.18 2.38 -27.58
C VAL A 91 -6.03 1.71 -26.20
N THR A 92 -7.09 1.19 -25.60
CA THR A 92 -7.05 0.52 -24.30
C THR A 92 -7.43 -0.97 -24.44
N PRO A 93 -6.61 -1.80 -25.13
CA PRO A 93 -6.96 -3.17 -25.51
C PRO A 93 -6.77 -4.16 -24.34
N LEU A 94 -7.31 -3.83 -23.16
CA LEU A 94 -7.11 -4.58 -21.92
C LEU A 94 -7.54 -6.05 -22.06
N THR A 95 -8.68 -6.31 -22.68
CA THR A 95 -9.22 -7.66 -22.90
C THR A 95 -8.21 -8.58 -23.60
N ARG A 96 -7.49 -8.08 -24.61
CA ARG A 96 -6.48 -8.89 -25.31
C ARG A 96 -5.34 -9.27 -24.36
N HIS A 97 -4.81 -8.28 -23.64
CA HIS A 97 -3.70 -8.49 -22.70
C HIS A 97 -4.08 -9.46 -21.59
N ILE A 98 -5.29 -9.38 -21.04
CA ILE A 98 -5.76 -10.33 -20.02
C ILE A 98 -5.85 -11.75 -20.57
N LYS A 99 -6.36 -11.95 -21.79
CA LYS A 99 -6.39 -13.28 -22.42
C LYS A 99 -5.00 -13.87 -22.63
N GLU A 100 -4.03 -13.05 -23.00
CA GLU A 100 -2.63 -13.46 -23.14
C GLU A 100 -2.00 -13.83 -21.78
N ILE A 101 -2.24 -13.02 -20.76
CA ILE A 101 -1.79 -13.28 -19.38
C ILE A 101 -2.41 -14.56 -18.85
N HIS A 102 -3.73 -14.75 -19.02
CA HIS A 102 -4.43 -15.98 -18.66
C HIS A 102 -3.72 -17.20 -19.26
N LYS A 103 -3.51 -17.23 -20.58
CA LYS A 103 -2.83 -18.35 -21.25
C LYS A 103 -1.45 -18.64 -20.64
N LYS A 104 -0.69 -17.60 -20.34
CA LYS A 104 0.64 -17.72 -19.73
C LYS A 104 0.55 -18.28 -18.31
N VAL A 105 -0.28 -17.69 -17.45
CA VAL A 105 -0.43 -18.13 -16.06
C VAL A 105 -1.02 -19.53 -15.97
N SER A 106 -2.01 -19.88 -16.79
CA SER A 106 -2.57 -21.25 -16.82
C SER A 106 -1.50 -22.30 -17.08
N SER A 107 -0.51 -22.00 -17.93
CA SER A 107 0.60 -22.92 -18.21
C SER A 107 1.56 -23.10 -17.02
N MET A 108 1.64 -22.10 -16.14
CA MET A 108 2.50 -22.09 -14.95
C MET A 108 1.76 -22.54 -13.68
N ALA A 109 0.43 -22.54 -13.69
CA ALA A 109 -0.41 -22.76 -12.52
C ALA A 109 -0.10 -24.06 -11.74
N PRO A 110 0.16 -25.23 -12.38
CA PRO A 110 0.51 -26.43 -11.63
C PRO A 110 1.77 -26.26 -10.78
N GLN A 111 2.80 -25.62 -11.34
CA GLN A 111 4.06 -25.36 -10.63
C GLN A 111 3.87 -24.31 -9.53
N LEU A 112 3.19 -23.21 -9.84
CA LEU A 112 2.90 -22.14 -8.88
C LEU A 112 2.15 -22.69 -7.65
N ASN A 113 1.13 -23.52 -7.87
CA ASN A 113 0.37 -24.16 -6.80
C ASN A 113 1.23 -25.11 -5.97
N ALA A 114 2.07 -25.94 -6.62
CA ALA A 114 2.97 -26.85 -5.91
C ALA A 114 4.01 -26.12 -5.04
N GLU A 115 4.43 -24.93 -5.46
CA GLU A 115 5.40 -24.09 -4.75
C GLU A 115 4.74 -23.09 -3.78
N GLY A 116 3.41 -23.05 -3.70
CA GLY A 116 2.69 -22.04 -2.90
C GLY A 116 2.87 -20.60 -3.39
N LYS A 117 3.23 -20.41 -4.67
CA LYS A 117 3.49 -19.11 -5.28
C LYS A 117 2.27 -18.60 -6.03
N ARG A 118 2.22 -17.28 -6.23
CA ARG A 118 1.20 -16.59 -7.02
C ARG A 118 1.84 -15.58 -7.97
N VAL A 119 1.08 -15.19 -8.99
CA VAL A 119 1.46 -14.11 -9.92
C VAL A 119 0.66 -12.86 -9.58
N ALA A 120 1.35 -11.77 -9.28
CA ALA A 120 0.73 -10.45 -9.23
C ALA A 120 0.57 -9.88 -10.65
N ILE A 121 -0.64 -9.49 -11.00
CA ILE A 121 -1.00 -8.86 -12.28
C ILE A 121 -1.37 -7.41 -11.99
N ILE A 122 -0.53 -6.48 -12.42
CA ILE A 122 -0.73 -5.05 -12.18
C ILE A 122 -1.20 -4.39 -13.46
N ILE A 123 -2.39 -3.80 -13.43
CA ILE A 123 -3.03 -3.10 -14.54
C ILE A 123 -3.07 -1.61 -14.20
N ALA A 124 -2.20 -0.82 -14.82
CA ALA A 124 -2.26 0.64 -14.74
C ALA A 124 -3.02 1.20 -15.95
N THR A 125 -4.13 1.91 -15.71
CA THR A 125 -4.98 2.44 -16.77
C THR A 125 -5.58 3.79 -16.38
N ASP A 126 -5.79 4.66 -17.37
CA ASP A 126 -6.46 5.95 -17.18
C ASP A 126 -7.79 6.06 -17.94
N GLY A 127 -8.31 4.93 -18.42
CA GLY A 127 -9.55 4.91 -19.18
C GLY A 127 -10.18 3.53 -19.24
N LEU A 128 -11.39 3.50 -19.81
CA LEU A 128 -12.18 2.29 -19.98
C LEU A 128 -11.60 1.37 -21.07
N PRO A 129 -11.88 0.05 -21.01
CA PRO A 129 -11.51 -0.89 -22.05
C PRO A 129 -12.07 -0.49 -23.42
N THR A 130 -11.24 -0.62 -24.46
CA THR A 130 -11.63 -0.44 -25.87
C THR A 130 -11.20 -1.64 -26.70
N ASP A 131 -11.80 -1.82 -27.88
CA ASP A 131 -11.30 -2.76 -28.86
C ASP A 131 -10.00 -2.26 -29.54
N GLU A 132 -9.47 -3.05 -30.48
CA GLU A 132 -8.26 -2.73 -31.26
C GLU A 132 -8.43 -1.49 -32.16
N ARG A 133 -9.66 -1.03 -32.38
CA ARG A 133 -9.99 0.18 -33.16
C ARG A 133 -10.24 1.39 -32.26
N GLY A 134 -10.16 1.24 -30.94
CA GLY A 134 -10.44 2.30 -29.97
C GLY A 134 -11.93 2.51 -29.71
N GLN A 135 -12.79 1.59 -30.12
CA GLN A 135 -14.22 1.63 -29.84
C GLN A 135 -14.49 1.04 -28.46
N GLY A 136 -15.14 1.83 -27.61
CA GLY A 136 -15.66 1.36 -26.33
C GLY A 136 -17.11 0.89 -26.44
N GLY A 137 -17.73 0.67 -25.28
CA GLY A 137 -19.16 0.34 -25.17
C GLY A 137 -19.41 -0.86 -24.28
N THR A 138 -20.69 -1.12 -23.98
CA THR A 138 -21.10 -2.16 -23.04
C THR A 138 -20.59 -3.55 -23.44
N HIS A 139 -20.58 -3.87 -24.74
CA HIS A 139 -20.07 -5.16 -25.21
C HIS A 139 -18.58 -5.36 -24.88
N VAL A 140 -17.74 -4.36 -25.17
CA VAL A 140 -16.29 -4.41 -24.90
C VAL A 140 -16.00 -4.46 -23.40
N ARG A 141 -16.75 -3.69 -22.60
CA ARG A 141 -16.66 -3.72 -21.14
C ARG A 141 -17.04 -5.08 -20.58
N ASN A 142 -18.13 -5.68 -21.07
CA ASN A 142 -18.55 -7.01 -20.65
C ASN A 142 -17.51 -8.08 -21.05
N GLU A 143 -16.91 -7.96 -22.23
CA GLU A 143 -15.84 -8.87 -22.66
C GLU A 143 -14.59 -8.74 -21.76
N PHE A 144 -14.24 -7.51 -21.36
CA PHE A 144 -13.17 -7.27 -20.38
C PHE A 144 -13.49 -7.92 -19.03
N VAL A 145 -14.69 -7.72 -18.49
CA VAL A 145 -15.13 -8.35 -17.23
C VAL A 145 -15.05 -9.88 -17.33
N GLN A 146 -15.52 -10.45 -18.43
CA GLN A 146 -15.42 -11.90 -18.65
C GLN A 146 -13.97 -12.39 -18.77
N SER A 147 -13.07 -11.56 -19.32
CA SER A 147 -11.64 -11.89 -19.34
C SER A 147 -11.01 -11.85 -17.94
N LEU A 148 -11.41 -10.92 -17.08
CA LEU A 148 -10.98 -10.91 -15.67
C LEU A 148 -11.51 -12.15 -14.94
N ARG A 149 -12.79 -12.51 -15.12
CA ARG A 149 -13.38 -13.75 -14.57
C ARG A 149 -12.63 -15.00 -15.02
N SER A 150 -12.07 -15.01 -16.23
CA SER A 150 -11.29 -16.18 -16.67
C SER A 150 -10.05 -16.44 -15.81
N LEU A 151 -9.58 -15.44 -15.05
CA LEU A 151 -8.48 -15.62 -14.10
C LEU A 151 -8.91 -16.31 -12.79
N GLU A 152 -10.20 -16.46 -12.54
CA GLU A 152 -10.73 -17.18 -11.37
C GLU A 152 -10.17 -18.61 -11.31
N GLY A 153 -9.74 -19.03 -10.11
CA GLY A 153 -9.14 -20.34 -9.88
C GLY A 153 -7.66 -20.46 -10.28
N LEU A 154 -7.07 -19.45 -10.92
CA LEU A 154 -5.61 -19.38 -11.10
C LEU A 154 -4.93 -18.78 -9.85
N PRO A 155 -3.67 -19.13 -9.58
CA PRO A 155 -2.91 -18.55 -8.45
C PRO A 155 -2.45 -17.13 -8.80
N VAL A 156 -3.39 -16.18 -8.85
CA VAL A 156 -3.14 -14.79 -9.20
C VAL A 156 -3.65 -13.83 -8.14
N TRP A 157 -3.06 -12.64 -8.13
CA TRP A 157 -3.55 -11.44 -7.45
C TRP A 157 -3.61 -10.32 -8.48
N VAL A 158 -4.72 -9.59 -8.57
CA VAL A 158 -4.87 -8.51 -9.56
C VAL A 158 -4.89 -7.16 -8.84
N VAL A 159 -4.01 -6.25 -9.24
CA VAL A 159 -4.05 -4.85 -8.80
C VAL A 159 -4.44 -4.00 -9.99
N ILE A 160 -5.53 -3.24 -9.87
CA ILE A 160 -5.90 -2.21 -10.82
C ILE A 160 -5.51 -0.87 -10.23
N ARG A 161 -4.53 -0.21 -10.83
CA ARG A 161 -4.19 1.17 -10.49
C ARG A 161 -4.89 2.12 -11.45
N LEU A 162 -5.80 2.92 -10.92
CA LEU A 162 -6.42 4.00 -11.66
C LEU A 162 -5.46 5.18 -11.74
N CYS A 163 -5.28 5.70 -12.94
CA CYS A 163 -4.43 6.85 -13.22
C CYS A 163 -5.29 8.04 -13.65
N THR A 164 -6.51 8.14 -13.12
CA THR A 164 -7.51 9.12 -13.55
C THR A 164 -8.55 9.40 -12.49
N ASP A 165 -8.91 10.68 -12.35
CA ASP A 165 -10.04 11.14 -11.54
C ASP A 165 -11.33 11.25 -12.38
N GLU A 166 -11.46 10.43 -13.42
CA GLU A 166 -12.65 10.48 -14.28
C GLU A 166 -13.75 9.63 -13.66
N ASP A 167 -14.81 10.25 -13.13
CA ASP A 167 -15.91 9.58 -12.42
C ASP A 167 -16.38 8.31 -13.14
N SER A 168 -16.66 8.39 -14.44
CA SER A 168 -17.15 7.23 -15.22
C SER A 168 -16.16 6.06 -15.34
N VAL A 169 -14.86 6.32 -15.16
CA VAL A 169 -13.82 5.29 -15.12
C VAL A 169 -13.77 4.69 -13.72
N VAL A 170 -13.71 5.53 -12.69
CA VAL A 170 -13.68 5.12 -11.28
C VAL A 170 -14.90 4.26 -10.95
N GLU A 171 -16.11 4.75 -11.24
CA GLU A 171 -17.38 4.04 -11.03
C GLU A 171 -17.42 2.67 -11.71
N PHE A 172 -16.81 2.54 -12.90
CA PHE A 172 -16.76 1.26 -13.61
C PHE A 172 -15.87 0.25 -12.90
N TYR A 173 -14.70 0.67 -12.42
CA TYR A 173 -13.75 -0.21 -11.75
C TYR A 173 -14.18 -0.54 -10.32
N ASP A 174 -14.76 0.42 -9.57
CA ASP A 174 -15.37 0.18 -8.25
C ASP A 174 -16.45 -0.89 -8.31
N ALA A 175 -17.26 -0.89 -9.38
CA ALA A 175 -18.32 -1.87 -9.58
C ALA A 175 -17.81 -3.29 -9.93
N LEU A 176 -16.51 -3.48 -10.18
CA LEU A 176 -15.95 -4.80 -10.51
C LEU A 176 -15.89 -5.72 -9.29
N ASP A 177 -15.56 -5.18 -8.11
CA ASP A 177 -15.43 -5.99 -6.89
C ASP A 177 -16.73 -6.74 -6.57
N GLN A 178 -17.89 -6.09 -6.80
CA GLN A 178 -19.21 -6.72 -6.62
C GLN A 178 -19.55 -7.80 -7.67
N GLN A 179 -18.82 -7.85 -8.78
CA GLN A 179 -19.12 -8.71 -9.93
C GLN A 179 -18.17 -9.89 -10.09
N LEU A 180 -17.06 -9.90 -9.35
CA LEU A 180 -15.96 -10.83 -9.53
C LEU A 180 -15.64 -11.55 -8.23
N GLU A 181 -15.31 -12.83 -8.30
CA GLU A 181 -14.83 -13.59 -7.13
C GLU A 181 -13.29 -13.69 -7.09
N ILE A 182 -12.59 -12.96 -7.98
CA ILE A 182 -11.12 -12.89 -7.97
C ILE A 182 -10.62 -11.99 -6.85
N SER A 183 -9.40 -12.30 -6.40
CA SER A 183 -8.63 -11.45 -5.53
C SER A 183 -8.13 -10.21 -6.32
N LEU A 184 -8.90 -9.12 -6.22
CA LEU A 184 -8.67 -7.86 -6.93
C LEU A 184 -8.58 -6.71 -5.94
N GLU A 185 -7.60 -5.84 -6.13
CA GLU A 185 -7.40 -4.61 -5.38
C GLU A 185 -7.43 -3.43 -6.33
N LEU A 186 -8.19 -2.41 -5.97
CA LEU A 186 -8.26 -1.14 -6.70
C LEU A 186 -7.45 -0.11 -5.92
N LEU A 187 -6.52 0.56 -6.61
CA LEU A 187 -5.67 1.61 -6.02
C LEU A 187 -5.84 2.90 -6.80
N ASP A 188 -6.01 4.00 -6.06
CA ASP A 188 -5.97 5.36 -6.62
C ASP A 188 -4.55 5.93 -6.61
N ASP A 189 -4.39 7.22 -6.97
CA ASP A 189 -3.14 7.94 -6.81
C ASP A 189 -2.68 7.98 -5.34
N PHE A 190 -1.36 8.10 -5.14
CA PHE A 190 -0.75 8.07 -3.81
C PHE A 190 -1.36 9.06 -2.80
N ILE A 191 -1.78 10.23 -3.26
CA ILE A 191 -2.34 11.29 -2.41
C ILE A 191 -3.82 11.04 -2.13
N GLY A 192 -4.58 10.56 -3.10
CA GLY A 192 -5.97 10.09 -2.95
C GLY A 192 -6.04 9.01 -1.88
N GLU A 193 -5.33 7.91 -2.12
CA GLU A 193 -5.20 6.75 -1.24
C GLU A 193 -4.80 7.14 0.19
N ALA A 194 -3.80 8.02 0.33
CA ALA A 194 -3.35 8.47 1.65
C ALA A 194 -4.44 9.21 2.45
N LYS A 195 -5.36 9.93 1.78
CA LYS A 195 -6.45 10.63 2.46
C LYS A 195 -7.46 9.64 3.02
N GLU A 196 -7.82 8.62 2.26
CA GLU A 196 -8.78 7.59 2.66
C GLU A 196 -8.26 6.80 3.86
N ILE A 197 -7.02 6.32 3.77
CA ILE A 197 -6.33 5.64 4.87
C ILE A 197 -6.22 6.53 6.09
N TYR A 198 -5.89 7.81 5.92
CA TYR A 198 -5.83 8.74 7.04
C TYR A 198 -7.20 8.98 7.69
N ALA A 199 -8.30 8.93 6.94
CA ALA A 199 -9.64 9.07 7.48
C ALA A 199 -9.99 7.94 8.47
N GLN A 200 -9.57 6.71 8.18
CA GLN A 200 -9.79 5.56 9.06
C GLN A 200 -8.74 5.44 10.17
N ASN A 201 -7.48 5.62 9.79
CA ASN A 201 -6.30 5.33 10.61
C ASN A 201 -5.40 6.58 10.73
N THR A 202 -5.94 7.67 11.30
CA THR A 202 -5.28 9.00 11.46
C THR A 202 -3.90 8.99 12.14
N TRP A 203 -3.54 7.90 12.80
CA TRP A 203 -2.27 7.66 13.47
C TRP A 203 -1.18 7.17 12.50
N LEU A 204 -1.56 6.60 11.35
CA LEU A 204 -0.64 6.08 10.35
C LEU A 204 -0.19 7.19 9.39
N ASN A 205 1.12 7.23 9.13
CA ASN A 205 1.69 7.95 8.01
C ASN A 205 1.82 6.98 6.82
N TYR A 206 0.83 7.01 5.91
CA TYR A 206 0.88 6.28 4.65
C TYR A 206 1.92 6.91 3.72
N ALA A 207 3.17 6.43 3.81
CA ALA A 207 4.27 6.95 3.02
C ALA A 207 4.46 6.19 1.71
N LEU A 208 5.11 6.83 0.73
CA LEU A 208 5.30 6.32 -0.62
C LEU A 208 5.81 4.87 -0.71
N PRO A 209 6.76 4.39 0.12
CA PRO A 209 7.20 2.99 0.04
C PRO A 209 6.07 1.98 0.28
N LEU A 210 5.10 2.29 1.16
CA LEU A 210 3.95 1.43 1.43
C LEU A 210 3.03 1.35 0.20
N HIS A 211 2.79 2.50 -0.42
CA HIS A 211 2.00 2.59 -1.64
C HIS A 211 2.65 1.84 -2.80
N ARG A 212 3.96 2.04 -3.03
CA ARG A 212 4.69 1.32 -4.08
C ARG A 212 4.73 -0.18 -3.85
N LEU A 213 4.73 -0.62 -2.60
CA LEU A 213 4.67 -2.04 -2.25
C LEU A 213 3.33 -2.65 -2.68
N ARG A 214 2.21 -2.00 -2.36
CA ARG A 214 0.86 -2.41 -2.80
C ARG A 214 0.71 -2.35 -4.31
N GLU A 215 1.16 -1.28 -4.96
CA GLU A 215 1.15 -1.15 -6.43
C GLU A 215 1.97 -2.25 -7.13
N MET A 216 3.00 -2.80 -6.48
CA MET A 216 3.80 -3.91 -7.01
C MET A 216 3.10 -5.28 -6.84
N GLY A 217 1.93 -5.30 -6.19
CA GLY A 217 1.13 -6.50 -5.96
C GLY A 217 1.50 -7.27 -4.70
N PHE A 218 2.14 -6.61 -3.73
CA PHE A 218 2.18 -7.15 -2.39
C PHE A 218 0.77 -7.15 -1.79
N HIS A 219 0.34 -8.30 -1.31
CA HIS A 219 -0.98 -8.47 -0.73
C HIS A 219 -0.87 -9.14 0.63
N ASP A 220 -1.50 -8.50 1.61
CA ASP A 220 -1.83 -9.09 2.90
C ASP A 220 -3.13 -8.44 3.37
N ARG A 221 -4.00 -9.24 3.99
CA ARG A 221 -5.32 -8.81 4.46
C ARG A 221 -5.26 -7.54 5.32
N ILE A 222 -4.18 -7.33 6.08
CA ILE A 222 -4.05 -6.13 6.91
C ILE A 222 -3.97 -4.84 6.09
N PHE A 223 -3.45 -4.90 4.86
CA PHE A 223 -3.34 -3.75 3.97
C PHE A 223 -4.68 -3.43 3.30
N ASP A 224 -5.47 -4.44 2.96
CA ASP A 224 -6.83 -4.25 2.42
C ASP A 224 -7.74 -3.52 3.41
N LEU A 225 -7.51 -3.68 4.72
CA LEU A 225 -8.33 -3.06 5.76
C LEU A 225 -7.98 -1.57 6.03
N LEU A 226 -6.93 -1.03 5.41
CA LEU A 226 -6.32 0.27 5.78
C LEU A 226 -7.25 1.47 5.56
N ASP A 227 -7.98 1.46 4.45
CA ASP A 227 -8.91 2.47 3.95
C ASP A 227 -10.39 2.10 4.24
N GLU A 228 -10.68 0.83 4.52
CA GLU A 228 -12.01 0.37 4.89
C GLU A 228 -12.44 0.80 6.29
N ARG A 229 -11.58 0.59 7.31
CA ARG A 229 -11.93 0.85 8.71
C ARG A 229 -10.75 1.06 9.64
N ALA A 230 -11.04 1.56 10.83
CA ALA A 230 -10.08 1.55 11.91
C ALA A 230 -9.70 0.11 12.29
N PHE A 231 -8.41 -0.12 12.53
CA PHE A 231 -7.91 -1.40 13.02
C PHE A 231 -8.36 -1.69 14.45
N THR A 232 -8.40 -2.96 14.80
CA THR A 232 -8.41 -3.46 16.19
C THR A 232 -7.00 -3.39 16.79
N LYS A 233 -6.87 -3.58 18.10
CA LYS A 233 -5.56 -3.59 18.75
C LYS A 233 -4.64 -4.70 18.23
N SER A 234 -5.18 -5.89 17.99
CA SER A 234 -4.42 -7.01 17.42
C SER A 234 -3.94 -6.69 16.02
N GLU A 235 -4.81 -6.13 15.18
CA GLU A 235 -4.48 -5.68 13.82
C GLU A 235 -3.42 -4.57 13.81
N VAL A 236 -3.43 -3.65 14.78
CA VAL A 236 -2.35 -2.66 14.94
C VAL A 236 -1.00 -3.36 15.16
N ARG A 237 -0.95 -4.40 16.01
CA ARG A 237 0.28 -5.18 16.23
C ARG A 237 0.72 -5.87 14.95
N ASP A 238 -0.20 -6.55 14.25
CA ASP A 238 0.11 -7.28 13.03
C ASP A 238 0.58 -6.34 11.91
N PHE A 239 -0.04 -5.16 11.78
CA PHE A 239 0.44 -4.13 10.86
C PHE A 239 1.84 -3.62 11.23
N CYS A 240 2.11 -3.36 12.52
CA CYS A 240 3.44 -2.91 12.95
C CYS A 240 4.50 -4.01 12.75
N TYR A 241 4.13 -5.27 12.94
CA TYR A 241 5.00 -6.42 12.64
C TYR A 241 5.42 -6.38 11.17
N MET A 242 4.46 -6.23 10.25
CA MET A 242 4.75 -6.15 8.81
C MET A 242 5.57 -4.92 8.43
N LEU A 243 5.35 -3.79 9.11
CA LEU A 243 6.02 -2.54 8.81
C LEU A 243 7.48 -2.51 9.27
N PHE A 244 7.78 -3.08 10.44
CA PHE A 244 9.11 -3.02 11.04
C PHE A 244 9.92 -4.29 10.86
N GLY A 245 9.31 -5.44 10.53
CA GLY A 245 10.01 -6.71 10.33
C GLY A 245 9.94 -7.64 11.54
N GLU A 246 9.99 -8.95 11.24
CA GLU A 246 9.90 -10.04 12.23
C GLU A 246 11.00 -9.98 13.28
N GLU A 247 12.22 -9.62 12.86
CA GLU A 247 13.41 -9.54 13.70
C GLU A 247 13.27 -8.55 14.86
N HIS A 248 12.32 -7.62 14.74
CA HIS A 248 12.03 -6.64 15.76
C HIS A 248 10.86 -7.05 16.65
N PHE A 249 10.10 -8.10 16.32
CA PHE A 249 8.83 -8.39 16.97
C PHE A 249 8.81 -9.60 17.93
N ASP A 250 9.97 -10.18 18.21
CA ASP A 250 10.10 -11.18 19.28
C ASP A 250 9.88 -10.55 20.67
N GLY A 251 9.07 -11.19 21.51
CA GLY A 251 8.76 -10.73 22.88
C GLY A 251 7.94 -9.43 22.98
N VAL A 252 7.36 -8.93 21.88
CA VAL A 252 6.57 -7.68 21.90
C VAL A 252 5.33 -7.83 22.78
N PRO A 253 5.03 -6.87 23.68
CA PRO A 253 3.83 -6.90 24.51
C PRO A 253 2.55 -6.97 23.66
N ASP A 254 1.62 -7.85 24.06
CA ASP A 254 0.31 -7.93 23.41
C ASP A 254 -0.48 -6.64 23.70
N PRO A 255 -0.85 -5.83 22.69
CA PRO A 255 -1.56 -4.57 22.90
C PRO A 255 -2.94 -4.72 23.55
N VAL A 256 -3.54 -5.93 23.50
CA VAL A 256 -4.80 -6.24 24.20
C VAL A 256 -4.58 -6.35 25.70
N VAL A 257 -3.45 -6.93 26.12
CA VAL A 257 -3.11 -7.19 27.53
C VAL A 257 -2.31 -6.02 28.13
N ASP A 258 -1.28 -5.56 27.45
CA ASP A 258 -0.36 -4.50 27.88
C ASP A 258 -0.17 -3.46 26.77
N TRP A 259 -1.16 -2.57 26.66
CA TRP A 259 -1.11 -1.45 25.72
C TRP A 259 0.03 -0.47 26.01
N ALA A 260 0.35 -0.25 27.29
CA ALA A 260 1.37 0.72 27.68
C ALA A 260 2.77 0.23 27.25
N GLY A 261 3.08 -1.04 27.54
CA GLY A 261 4.31 -1.68 27.08
C GLY A 261 4.40 -1.73 25.55
N PHE A 262 3.30 -2.03 24.85
CA PHE A 262 3.28 -2.00 23.39
C PHE A 262 3.60 -0.60 22.84
N VAL A 263 2.99 0.46 23.38
CA VAL A 263 3.24 1.84 22.95
C VAL A 263 4.68 2.27 23.23
N GLU A 264 5.23 1.93 24.40
CA GLU A 264 6.63 2.20 24.73
C GLU A 264 7.57 1.51 23.74
N PHE A 265 7.32 0.23 23.47
CA PHE A 265 8.07 -0.55 22.48
C PHE A 265 8.06 0.09 21.08
N ILE A 266 6.88 0.45 20.55
CA ILE A 266 6.76 1.12 19.24
C ILE A 266 7.47 2.47 19.25
N THR A 267 7.42 3.21 20.37
CA THR A 267 8.12 4.50 20.51
C THR A 267 9.63 4.33 20.38
N GLU A 268 10.21 3.30 21.00
CA GLU A 268 11.65 3.01 20.88
C GLU A 268 12.05 2.55 19.47
N LEU A 269 11.21 1.77 18.78
CA LEU A 269 11.46 1.41 17.39
C LEU A 269 11.49 2.65 16.48
N LEU A 270 10.51 3.55 16.62
CA LEU A 270 10.43 4.75 15.77
C LEU A 270 11.63 5.70 15.93
N LYS A 271 12.32 5.69 17.08
CA LYS A 271 13.55 6.49 17.27
C LYS A 271 14.71 6.03 16.38
N LYS A 272 14.71 4.76 15.97
CA LYS A 272 15.73 4.18 15.10
C LYS A 272 15.44 4.46 13.61
N GLU A 273 14.19 4.79 13.29
CA GLU A 273 13.72 5.03 11.94
C GLU A 273 13.92 6.48 11.48
N LYS A 274 14.25 6.65 10.20
CA LYS A 274 14.26 7.97 9.56
C LYS A 274 12.83 8.42 9.25
N PRO A 275 12.43 9.66 9.60
CA PRO A 275 11.13 10.20 9.24
C PRO A 275 10.84 10.12 7.74
N LYS A 276 9.63 9.67 7.40
CA LYS A 276 9.15 9.53 6.02
C LYS A 276 8.29 10.72 5.64
N TRP A 277 8.26 11.06 4.35
CA TRP A 277 7.38 12.09 3.86
C TRP A 277 5.91 11.72 4.11
N ASN A 278 5.18 12.63 4.75
CA ASN A 278 3.77 12.47 5.06
C ASN A 278 2.92 13.32 4.09
N PRO A 279 2.09 12.70 3.24
CA PRO A 279 1.30 13.42 2.24
C PRO A 279 0.23 14.31 2.88
N MET A 280 -0.31 13.94 4.04
CA MET A 280 -1.36 14.69 4.74
C MET A 280 -0.84 16.00 5.34
N PHE A 281 0.40 16.01 5.83
CA PHE A 281 1.00 17.20 6.46
C PHE A 281 2.03 17.90 5.59
N ARG A 282 2.37 17.33 4.43
CA ARG A 282 3.42 17.83 3.52
C ARG A 282 4.72 18.12 4.26
N ARG A 283 5.14 17.19 5.12
CA ARG A 283 6.41 17.23 5.87
C ARG A 283 6.85 15.82 6.25
N ARG A 284 8.11 15.66 6.64
CA ARG A 284 8.60 14.36 7.14
C ARG A 284 8.08 14.11 8.56
N THR A 285 7.45 12.96 8.80
CA THR A 285 6.98 12.52 10.13
C THR A 285 7.37 11.05 10.35
N PRO A 286 7.33 10.53 11.59
CA PRO A 286 7.45 9.10 11.83
C PRO A 286 6.36 8.31 11.07
N TRP A 287 6.56 7.00 10.94
CA TRP A 287 5.55 6.08 10.40
C TRP A 287 4.26 6.07 11.21
N ILE A 288 4.38 6.19 12.53
CA ILE A 288 3.27 6.10 13.48
C ILE A 288 3.29 7.35 14.36
N ASP A 289 2.18 8.08 14.38
CA ASP A 289 1.91 9.13 15.36
C ASP A 289 1.43 8.47 16.66
N VAL A 290 2.39 8.16 17.54
CA VAL A 290 2.15 7.47 18.81
C VAL A 290 1.11 8.20 19.67
N LYS A 291 1.06 9.54 19.61
CA LYS A 291 0.08 10.31 20.39
C LYS A 291 -1.33 10.03 19.91
N LYS A 292 -1.56 10.04 18.59
CA LYS A 292 -2.86 9.71 18.01
C LYS A 292 -3.21 8.23 18.17
N LEU A 293 -2.23 7.34 18.02
CA LEU A 293 -2.41 5.90 18.24
C LEU A 293 -2.92 5.67 19.67
N ASN A 294 -2.24 6.26 20.66
CA ASN A 294 -2.63 6.15 22.06
C ASN A 294 -3.99 6.83 22.35
N GLN A 295 -4.30 7.95 21.70
CA GLN A 295 -5.62 8.57 21.81
C GLN A 295 -6.74 7.66 21.30
N LYS A 296 -6.49 6.92 20.22
CA LYS A 296 -7.48 6.02 19.60
C LYS A 296 -7.67 4.73 20.39
N TYR A 297 -6.59 4.14 20.91
CA TYR A 297 -6.59 2.77 21.44
C TYR A 297 -6.23 2.63 22.93
N GLY A 298 -5.66 3.65 23.54
CA GLY A 298 -5.12 3.56 24.91
C GLY A 298 -6.13 3.50 26.04
N GLY A 299 -7.43 3.56 25.71
CA GLY A 299 -8.49 3.64 26.69
C GLY A 299 -8.52 5.02 27.38
N LEU A 300 -9.72 5.50 27.69
CA LEU A 300 -9.85 6.74 28.46
C LEU A 300 -9.16 6.58 29.82
N LYS A 301 -8.47 7.66 30.20
CA LYS A 301 -7.76 7.89 31.46
C LYS A 301 -8.38 7.15 32.64
N ARG A 302 -7.52 6.50 33.45
CA ARG A 302 -7.79 6.19 34.87
C ARG A 302 -8.65 7.29 35.48
N ASP A 303 -9.81 6.89 35.97
CA ASP A 303 -10.71 7.73 36.74
C ASP A 303 -9.90 8.36 37.90
N LYS A 304 -9.72 9.68 37.84
CA LYS A 304 -9.06 10.44 38.93
C LYS A 304 -10.01 10.65 40.12
N SER A 305 -11.04 9.82 40.28
CA SER A 305 -12.05 9.93 41.34
C SER A 305 -11.76 9.08 42.59
N ALA A 306 -10.75 8.19 42.59
CA ALA A 306 -10.49 7.29 43.72
C ALA A 306 -9.38 7.74 44.70
N ARG A 307 -9.01 9.02 44.74
CA ARG A 307 -8.12 9.57 45.79
C ARG A 307 -8.62 10.90 46.33
N ALA A 308 -9.80 10.89 46.95
CA ALA A 308 -10.25 11.97 47.81
C ALA A 308 -11.17 11.47 48.93
N SER A 309 -10.69 10.52 49.75
CA SER A 309 -11.33 10.22 51.05
C SER A 309 -10.39 9.48 52.00
N VAL A 310 -9.22 10.08 52.29
CA VAL A 310 -8.56 9.88 53.59
C VAL A 310 -8.06 11.27 54.03
N ARG A 311 -8.96 12.07 54.59
CA ARG A 311 -8.57 13.12 55.53
C ARG A 311 -8.89 12.60 56.92
N VAL A 312 -7.85 12.11 57.58
CA VAL A 312 -7.78 11.93 59.03
C VAL A 312 -8.01 13.31 59.64
N GLY A 313 -9.22 13.55 60.13
CA GLY A 313 -9.52 14.65 61.03
C GLY A 313 -9.07 14.24 62.42
N GLY A 314 -7.94 14.75 62.86
CA GLY A 314 -7.50 14.66 64.24
C GLY A 314 -8.49 15.40 65.15
N ASN A 315 -8.95 14.72 66.19
CA ASN A 315 -9.51 15.37 67.36
C ASN A 315 -8.82 14.81 68.60
N ASN A 316 -8.14 15.71 69.29
CA ASN A 316 -7.64 15.55 70.64
C ASN A 316 -8.82 15.41 71.61
N SER A 317 -8.84 14.35 72.41
CA SER A 317 -9.27 14.43 73.82
C SER A 317 -8.92 13.15 74.59
N SER A 318 -8.06 13.34 75.60
CA SER A 318 -8.06 12.74 76.94
C SER A 318 -7.91 11.23 77.16
N VAL A 319 -6.78 10.89 77.80
CA VAL A 319 -6.62 10.13 79.06
C VAL A 319 -7.13 8.67 79.12
N CYS A 320 -6.17 7.74 79.28
CA CYS A 320 -6.08 6.59 80.21
C CYS A 320 -5.25 5.49 79.52
N GLU A 321 -3.98 5.26 79.88
CA GLU A 321 -3.50 4.42 81.00
C GLU A 321 -3.59 2.90 80.71
N PHE A 322 -2.50 2.20 81.05
CA PHE A 322 -2.25 0.73 81.05
C PHE A 322 -1.60 0.02 79.84
N CYS A 323 -0.27 -0.19 80.01
CA CYS A 323 0.45 -1.47 80.10
C CYS A 323 0.60 -2.47 78.92
N ASN A 324 1.89 -2.86 78.79
CA ASN A 324 2.48 -4.18 78.47
C ASN A 324 2.40 -4.70 77.03
N ILE A 325 3.55 -4.84 76.34
CA ILE A 325 4.46 -6.00 76.38
C ILE A 325 3.73 -7.30 75.99
N MET A 326 3.73 -7.61 74.70
CA MET A 326 4.43 -8.75 74.08
C MET A 326 4.50 -8.55 72.57
#